data_AF-A0AAW7SZR6-F1
#
_entry.id   AF-A0AAW7SZR6-F1
#
_cell.length_a   1.000
_cell.length_b   1.000
_cell.length_c   1.000
_cell.angle_alpha   90.00
_cell.angle_beta   90.00
_cell.angle_gamma   90.00
#
_symmetry.space_group_name_H-M   'P 1'
#
loop_
_entity.id
_entity.type
_entity.pdbx_description
1 polymer ?
#
loop_
_entity_poly.entity_id
_entity_poly.type
_entity_poly.pdbx_seq_one_letter_code
_entity_poly.pdbx_strand_id
1 'polypeptide(L)'
;MADANGDRSNKVKDFNVFLEKASLGLAGVCLLIIVGVLTVQLPLNPMLTWAIRFTSVALPLFFAIYMAKDEASRLLQIEHPMAIQRLTILSYVGVAGLFLLGGAIVCIVAHYSAGLALVVLFMLLGSGELSRWLAKTKI
;
A
#
# COMPACT_ATOMS: atom_id res chain seq x y z
N MET A 1 -38.51 19.83 -15.49
CA MET A 1 -37.77 19.27 -14.34
C MET A 1 -36.65 18.39 -14.86
N ALA A 2 -35.54 18.98 -15.31
CA ALA A 2 -34.47 18.24 -15.97
C ALA A 2 -33.08 18.87 -15.73
N ASP A 3 -32.71 19.19 -14.48
CA ASP A 3 -31.41 19.85 -14.21
C ASP A 3 -30.63 19.31 -13.00
N ALA A 4 -31.16 18.30 -12.28
CA ALA A 4 -30.42 17.72 -11.14
C ALA A 4 -29.37 16.67 -11.54
N ASN A 5 -29.52 16.07 -12.73
CA ASN A 5 -28.64 15.00 -13.20
C ASN A 5 -27.37 15.53 -13.88
N GLY A 6 -27.43 16.71 -14.50
CA GLY A 6 -26.28 17.37 -15.12
C GLY A 6 -25.26 17.91 -14.11
N ASP A 7 -25.73 18.48 -12.99
CA ASP A 7 -24.87 19.07 -11.96
C ASP A 7 -24.06 18.02 -11.18
N ARG A 8 -24.64 16.84 -10.91
CA ARG A 8 -23.91 15.70 -10.31
C ARG A 8 -22.85 15.14 -11.24
N SER A 9 -23.14 15.04 -12.54
CA SER A 9 -22.20 14.52 -13.53
C SER A 9 -20.96 15.41 -13.65
N ASN A 10 -21.15 16.74 -13.68
CA ASN A 10 -20.04 17.70 -13.70
C ASN A 10 -19.21 17.68 -12.41
N LYS A 11 -19.84 17.64 -11.22
CA LYS A 11 -19.11 17.54 -9.95
C LYS A 11 -18.25 16.27 -9.84
N VAL A 12 -18.75 15.12 -10.31
CA VAL A 12 -17.98 13.87 -10.33
C VAL A 12 -16.81 13.96 -11.31
N LYS A 13 -17.00 14.63 -12.45
CA LYS A 13 -15.94 14.84 -13.46
C LYS A 13 -14.84 15.77 -12.95
N ASP A 14 -15.21 16.88 -12.32
CA ASP A 14 -14.27 17.84 -11.73
C ASP A 14 -13.51 17.23 -10.55
N PHE A 15 -14.19 16.44 -9.72
CA PHE A 15 -13.56 15.70 -8.63
C PHE A 15 -12.55 14.69 -9.16
N ASN A 16 -12.88 13.93 -10.22
CA ASN A 16 -11.94 13.01 -10.86
C ASN A 16 -10.73 13.73 -11.45
N VAL A 17 -10.91 14.88 -12.11
CA VAL A 17 -9.79 15.67 -12.65
C VAL A 17 -8.90 16.24 -11.55
N PHE A 18 -9.50 16.64 -10.42
CA PHE A 18 -8.74 17.06 -9.24
C PHE A 18 -7.96 15.90 -8.64
N LEU A 19 -8.57 14.72 -8.52
CA LEU A 19 -7.95 13.50 -8.01
C LEU A 19 -6.84 12.99 -8.93
N GLU A 20 -6.99 13.14 -10.24
CA GLU A 20 -5.98 12.79 -11.23
C GLU A 20 -4.76 13.71 -11.14
N LYS A 21 -4.98 15.03 -11.01
CA LYS A 21 -3.88 15.99 -10.80
C LYS A 21 -3.21 15.82 -9.44
N ALA A 22 -4.00 15.57 -8.38
CA ALA A 22 -3.50 15.33 -7.04
C ALA A 22 -2.73 14.00 -6.96
N SER A 23 -3.19 12.94 -7.66
CA SER A 23 -2.53 11.64 -7.68
C SER A 23 -1.23 11.67 -8.47
N LEU A 24 -1.16 12.41 -9.58
CA LEU A 24 0.10 12.66 -10.31
C LEU A 24 1.11 13.43 -9.47
N GLY A 25 0.67 14.49 -8.78
CA GLY A 25 1.52 15.26 -7.88
C GLY A 25 2.03 14.42 -6.71
N LEU A 26 1.16 13.63 -6.11
CA LEU A 26 1.52 12.73 -5.02
C LEU A 26 2.46 11.61 -5.47
N ALA A 27 2.20 10.98 -6.62
CA ALA A 27 3.06 9.95 -7.17
C ALA A 27 4.48 10.48 -7.44
N GLY A 28 4.58 11.72 -7.96
CA GLY A 28 5.86 12.43 -8.11
C GLY A 28 6.58 12.65 -6.78
N VAL A 29 5.87 13.13 -5.75
CA VAL A 29 6.45 13.32 -4.40
C VAL A 29 6.89 11.99 -3.78
N CYS A 30 6.10 10.92 -3.93
CA CYS A 30 6.47 9.59 -3.47
C CYS A 30 7.74 9.06 -4.16
N LEU A 31 7.85 9.23 -5.48
CA LEU A 31 9.07 8.88 -6.23
C LEU A 31 10.29 9.67 -5.73
N LEU A 32 10.13 10.97 -5.48
CA LEU A 32 11.22 11.81 -4.95
C LEU A 32 11.64 11.39 -3.54
N ILE A 33 10.70 11.02 -2.67
CA ILE A 33 11.00 10.49 -1.33
C ILE A 33 11.75 9.16 -1.45
N ILE A 34 11.31 8.25 -2.31
CA ILE A 34 11.95 6.94 -2.52
C ILE A 34 13.38 7.15 -3.04
N VAL A 35 13.55 7.95 -4.09
CA VAL A 35 14.86 8.23 -4.68
C VAL A 35 15.76 8.94 -3.67
N GLY A 36 15.28 9.95 -2.97
CA GLY A 36 16.06 10.68 -1.97
C GLY A 36 16.52 9.78 -0.83
N VAL A 37 15.63 8.95 -0.28
CA VAL A 37 15.96 8.04 0.82
C VAL A 37 16.88 6.89 0.39
N LEU A 38 16.78 6.41 -0.86
CA LEU A 38 17.64 5.35 -1.38
C LEU A 38 19.03 5.86 -1.77
N THR A 39 19.15 7.11 -2.23
CA THR A 39 20.40 7.69 -2.72
C THR A 39 21.22 8.38 -1.64
N VAL A 40 20.57 8.94 -0.61
CA VAL A 40 21.27 9.61 0.48
C VAL A 40 21.86 8.58 1.45
N GLN A 41 23.16 8.71 1.72
CA GLN A 41 23.82 8.00 2.82
C GLN A 41 23.42 8.68 4.14
N LEU A 42 22.52 8.03 4.88
CA LEU A 42 22.12 8.50 6.20
C LEU A 42 23.19 8.08 7.22
N PRO A 43 23.65 8.99 8.11
CA PRO A 43 24.57 8.65 9.21
C PRO A 43 23.84 7.92 10.33
N LEU A 44 23.13 6.84 9.98
CA LEU A 44 22.31 6.04 10.87
C LEU A 44 22.84 4.60 10.90
N ASN A 45 22.51 3.90 11.97
CA ASN A 45 22.79 2.46 12.08
C ASN A 45 22.18 1.73 10.87
N PRO A 46 22.89 0.78 10.23
CA PRO A 46 22.43 0.08 9.04
C PRO A 46 21.01 -0.49 9.18
N MET A 47 20.65 -1.02 10.36
CA MET A 47 19.30 -1.54 10.61
C MET A 47 18.22 -0.47 10.47
N LEU A 48 18.47 0.73 11.00
CA LEU A 48 17.54 1.85 10.93
C LEU A 48 17.45 2.42 9.50
N THR A 49 18.58 2.44 8.79
CA THR A 49 18.61 2.82 7.37
C THR A 49 17.74 1.90 6.52
N TRP A 50 17.80 0.58 6.74
CA TRP A 50 16.93 -0.38 6.08
C TRP A 50 15.46 -0.20 6.44
N ALA A 51 15.15 0.04 7.72
CA ALA A 51 13.79 0.32 8.15
C ALA A 51 13.18 1.54 7.45
N ILE A 52 13.94 2.62 7.33
CA ILE A 52 13.51 3.85 6.65
C ILE A 52 13.30 3.59 5.15
N ARG A 53 14.19 2.83 4.50
CA ARG A 53 14.05 2.46 3.08
C ARG A 53 12.83 1.59 2.81
N PHE A 54 12.53 0.64 3.69
CA PHE A 54 11.32 -0.17 3.55
C PHE A 54 10.06 0.66 3.79
N THR A 55 10.07 1.55 4.79
CA THR A 55 8.94 2.42 5.11
C THR A 55 8.68 3.45 4.00
N SER A 56 9.73 4.01 3.40
CA SER A 56 9.61 5.00 2.33
C SER A 56 8.96 4.44 1.05
N VAL A 57 9.06 3.14 0.82
CA VAL A 57 8.37 2.45 -0.28
C VAL A 57 7.00 1.95 0.15
N ALA A 58 6.86 1.42 1.38
CA ALA A 58 5.61 0.88 1.88
C ALA A 58 4.51 1.95 2.00
N LEU A 59 4.84 3.13 2.53
CA LEU A 59 3.87 4.22 2.75
C LEU A 59 3.18 4.68 1.45
N PRO A 60 3.91 5.04 0.38
CA PRO A 60 3.31 5.32 -0.92
C PRO A 60 2.43 4.20 -1.46
N LEU A 61 2.87 2.94 -1.28
CA LEU A 61 2.12 1.78 -1.74
C LEU A 61 0.77 1.67 -1.03
N PHE A 62 0.74 1.81 0.29
CA PHE A 62 -0.50 1.80 1.08
C PHE A 62 -1.41 2.98 0.74
N PHE A 63 -0.84 4.16 0.51
CA PHE A 63 -1.63 5.31 0.11
C PHE A 63 -2.25 5.13 -1.29
N ALA A 64 -1.50 4.56 -2.24
CA ALA A 64 -2.01 4.22 -3.56
C ALA A 64 -3.14 3.18 -3.49
N ILE A 65 -3.00 2.15 -2.65
CA ILE A 65 -4.06 1.16 -2.43
C ILE A 65 -5.28 1.80 -1.76
N TYR A 66 -5.07 2.70 -0.79
CA TYR A 66 -6.15 3.40 -0.11
C TYR A 66 -6.95 4.27 -1.09
N MET A 67 -6.28 5.02 -1.97
CA MET A 67 -6.95 5.79 -3.02
C MET A 67 -7.67 4.89 -4.02
N ALA A 68 -7.10 3.73 -4.35
CA ALA A 68 -7.72 2.75 -5.23
C ALA A 68 -8.88 1.97 -4.58
N LYS A 69 -9.12 2.13 -3.27
CA LYS A 69 -10.17 1.39 -2.53
C LYS A 69 -11.57 1.66 -3.06
N ASP A 70 -11.89 2.92 -3.32
CA ASP A 70 -13.21 3.31 -3.82
C ASP A 70 -13.43 2.77 -5.24
N GLU A 71 -12.40 2.78 -6.07
CA GLU A 71 -12.44 2.21 -7.42
C GLU A 71 -12.54 0.68 -7.40
N ALA A 72 -11.81 0.02 -6.50
CA ALA A 72 -11.88 -1.43 -6.28
C ALA A 72 -13.27 -1.86 -5.78
N SER A 73 -13.92 -1.05 -4.92
CA SER A 73 -15.29 -1.33 -4.46
C SER A 73 -16.33 -1.26 -5.58
N ARG A 74 -16.14 -0.37 -6.55
CA ARG A 74 -16.96 -0.30 -7.77
C ARG A 74 -16.69 -1.46 -8.71
N LEU A 75 -15.43 -1.87 -8.85
CA LEU A 75 -15.02 -3.01 -9.68
C LEU A 75 -15.53 -4.35 -9.13
N LEU A 76 -15.68 -4.49 -7.81
CA LEU A 76 -16.29 -5.67 -7.17
C LEU A 76 -17.76 -5.90 -7.55
N GLN A 77 -18.48 -4.85 -7.98
CA GLN A 77 -19.88 -4.96 -8.40
C GLN A 77 -20.02 -5.36 -9.88
N ILE A 78 -18.92 -5.40 -10.63
CA ILE A 78 -18.91 -5.67 -12.06
C ILE A 78 -18.16 -6.99 -12.28
N GLU A 79 -18.87 -8.06 -12.65
CA GLU A 79 -18.29 -9.36 -13.02
C GLU A 79 -17.62 -9.29 -14.41
N HIS A 80 -16.57 -8.47 -14.53
CA HIS A 80 -15.77 -8.36 -15.74
C HIS A 80 -14.38 -8.97 -15.53
N PRO A 81 -13.84 -9.79 -16.46
CA PRO A 81 -12.56 -10.46 -16.29
C PRO A 81 -11.38 -9.49 -16.05
N MET A 82 -11.41 -8.29 -16.65
CA MET A 82 -10.40 -7.26 -16.36
C MET A 82 -10.49 -6.67 -14.94
N ALA A 83 -11.67 -6.64 -14.34
CA ALA A 83 -11.85 -6.16 -12.96
C ALA A 83 -11.20 -7.15 -11.97
N ILE A 84 -11.38 -8.45 -12.19
CA ILE A 84 -10.76 -9.53 -11.40
C ILE A 84 -9.23 -9.44 -11.48
N GLN A 85 -8.67 -9.22 -12.68
CA GLN A 85 -7.22 -9.11 -12.87
C GLN A 85 -6.65 -7.89 -12.13
N ARG A 86 -7.33 -6.73 -12.18
CA ARG A 86 -6.93 -5.52 -11.45
C ARG A 86 -7.01 -5.69 -9.94
N LEU A 87 -8.08 -6.32 -9.43
CA LEU A 87 -8.21 -6.63 -8.00
C LEU A 87 -7.09 -7.57 -7.53
N THR A 88 -6.74 -8.55 -8.36
CA THR A 88 -5.64 -9.48 -8.07
C THR A 88 -4.32 -8.74 -7.96
N ILE A 89 -4.00 -7.86 -8.92
CA ILE A 89 -2.79 -7.02 -8.86
C ILE A 89 -2.79 -6.16 -7.60
N LEU A 90 -3.91 -5.50 -7.27
CA LEU A 90 -4.05 -4.68 -6.08
C LEU A 90 -3.79 -5.48 -4.79
N SER A 91 -4.27 -6.73 -4.74
CA SER A 91 -4.02 -7.64 -3.62
C SER A 91 -2.54 -8.01 -3.49
N TYR A 92 -1.85 -8.30 -4.61
CA TYR A 92 -0.41 -8.58 -4.60
C TYR A 92 0.41 -7.37 -4.16
N VAL A 93 0.06 -6.18 -4.65
CA VAL A 93 0.69 -4.93 -4.25
C VAL A 93 0.47 -4.70 -2.75
N GLY A 94 -0.74 -4.94 -2.23
CA GLY A 94 -1.03 -4.83 -0.80
C GLY A 94 -0.21 -5.80 0.07
N VAL A 95 -0.10 -7.06 -0.36
CA VAL A 95 0.74 -8.05 0.32
C VAL A 95 2.21 -7.63 0.29
N ALA A 96 2.72 -7.15 -0.84
CA ALA A 96 4.09 -6.63 -0.94
C ALA A 96 4.33 -5.43 0.01
N GLY A 97 3.37 -4.49 0.09
CA GLY A 97 3.42 -3.37 1.03
C GLY A 97 3.44 -3.81 2.49
N LEU A 98 2.63 -4.81 2.86
CA LEU A 98 2.64 -5.42 4.19
C LEU A 98 3.98 -6.09 4.52
N PHE A 99 4.60 -6.79 3.56
CA PHE A 99 5.93 -7.39 3.75
C PHE A 99 7.00 -6.32 3.98
N LEU A 100 6.98 -5.22 3.22
CA LEU A 100 7.90 -4.10 3.42
C LEU A 100 7.72 -3.47 4.81
N LEU A 101 6.46 -3.25 5.23
CA LEU A 101 6.18 -2.70 6.56
C LEU A 101 6.61 -3.66 7.68
N GLY A 102 6.32 -4.96 7.54
CA GLY A 102 6.80 -5.98 8.48
C GLY A 102 8.32 -6.03 8.57
N GLY A 103 9.01 -5.96 7.43
CA GLY A 103 10.46 -5.87 7.36
C GLY A 103 11.00 -4.63 8.06
N ALA A 104 10.35 -3.46 7.88
CA ALA A 104 10.71 -2.24 8.58
C ALA A 104 10.60 -2.40 10.11
N ILE A 105 9.51 -3.00 10.60
CA ILE A 105 9.31 -3.26 12.03
C ILE A 105 10.39 -4.21 12.55
N VAL A 106 10.69 -5.30 11.84
CA VAL A 106 11.75 -6.25 12.24
C VAL A 106 13.10 -5.55 12.31
N CYS A 107 13.44 -4.68 11.35
CA CYS A 107 14.67 -3.90 11.37
C CYS A 107 14.72 -2.90 12.54
N ILE A 108 13.61 -2.25 12.88
CA ILE A 108 13.52 -1.36 14.06
C ILE A 108 13.73 -2.17 15.34
N VAL A 109 13.07 -3.31 15.48
CA VAL A 109 13.21 -4.16 16.68
C VAL A 109 14.61 -4.74 16.78
N ALA A 110 15.22 -5.13 15.65
CA ALA A 110 16.59 -5.66 15.58
C ALA A 110 17.64 -4.64 16.02
N HIS A 111 17.36 -3.34 15.84
CA HIS A 111 18.22 -2.28 16.36
C HIS A 111 18.31 -2.30 17.91
N TYR A 112 17.24 -2.68 18.60
CA TYR A 112 17.21 -2.78 20.06
C TYR A 112 17.60 -4.17 20.58
N SER A 113 17.11 -5.23 19.93
CA SER A 113 17.39 -6.61 20.31
C SER A 113 17.16 -7.56 19.14
N ALA A 114 18.22 -8.26 18.72
CA ALA A 114 18.15 -9.27 17.67
C ALA A 114 17.22 -10.45 18.03
N GLY A 115 17.16 -10.83 19.31
CA GLY A 115 16.28 -11.90 19.78
C GLY A 115 14.79 -11.54 19.66
N LEU A 116 14.42 -10.31 20.04
CA LEU A 116 13.04 -9.82 19.86
C LEU A 116 12.67 -9.71 18.38
N ALA A 117 13.62 -9.32 17.53
CA ALA A 117 13.38 -9.21 16.09
C ALA A 117 13.02 -10.57 15.45
N LEU A 118 13.69 -11.65 15.88
CA LEU A 118 13.35 -13.01 15.47
C LEU A 118 11.94 -13.39 15.90
N VAL A 119 11.55 -13.10 17.15
CA VAL A 119 10.19 -13.39 17.64
C VAL A 119 9.14 -12.64 16.81
N VAL A 120 9.37 -11.36 16.53
CA VAL A 120 8.47 -10.54 15.70
C VAL A 120 8.40 -11.08 14.26
N LEU A 121 9.53 -11.50 13.69
CA LEU A 121 9.57 -12.12 12.37
C LEU A 121 8.73 -13.41 12.33
N PHE A 122 8.89 -14.29 13.33
CA PHE A 122 8.10 -15.51 13.42
C PHE A 122 6.60 -15.23 13.63
N MET A 123 6.24 -14.23 14.43
CA MET A 123 4.83 -13.82 14.58
C MET A 123 4.24 -13.30 13.26
N LEU A 124 4.99 -12.49 12.51
CA LEU A 124 4.56 -11.99 11.21
C LEU A 124 4.36 -13.12 10.20
N LEU A 125 5.32 -14.05 10.09
CA LEU A 125 5.20 -15.22 9.24
C LEU A 125 4.03 -16.12 9.65
N GLY A 126 3.88 -16.36 10.96
CA GLY A 126 2.77 -17.14 11.52
C GLY A 126 1.41 -16.52 11.25
N SER A 127 1.28 -15.19 11.32
CA SER A 127 0.04 -14.48 11.00
C SER A 127 -0.36 -14.60 9.52
N GLY A 128 0.64 -14.64 8.62
CA GLY A 128 0.43 -14.84 7.19
C GLY A 128 -0.05 -16.27 6.87
N GLU A 129 0.58 -17.29 7.46
CA GLU A 129 0.14 -18.68 7.34
C GLU A 129 -1.26 -18.89 7.95
N LEU A 130 -1.53 -18.31 9.12
CA LEU A 130 -2.84 -18.35 9.75
C LEU A 130 -3.91 -17.71 8.87
N SER A 131 -3.60 -16.57 8.25
CA SER A 131 -4.51 -15.87 7.33
C SER A 131 -4.77 -16.69 6.07
N ARG A 132 -3.76 -17.36 5.50
CA ARG A 132 -3.94 -18.28 4.36
C ARG A 132 -4.78 -19.49 4.74
N TRP A 133 -4.56 -20.03 5.94
CA TRP A 133 -5.31 -21.16 6.43
C TRP A 133 -6.78 -20.78 6.64
N LEU A 134 -7.05 -19.63 7.28
CA LEU A 134 -8.40 -19.08 7.45
C LEU A 134 -9.10 -18.78 6.11
N ALA A 135 -8.34 -18.30 5.12
CA ALA A 135 -8.87 -18.08 3.77
C ALA A 135 -9.25 -19.39 3.06
N LYS A 136 -8.53 -20.49 3.33
CA LYS A 136 -8.88 -21.83 2.81
C LYS A 136 -10.07 -22.46 3.55
N THR A 137 -10.29 -22.11 4.81
CA THR A 137 -11.38 -22.68 5.64
C THR A 137 -12.70 -21.90 5.59
N LYS A 138 -12.80 -20.83 4.79
CA LYS A 138 -14.10 -20.23 4.48
C LYS A 138 -14.90 -21.18 3.59
N ILE A 139 -15.66 -22.04 4.26
CA ILE A 139 -16.85 -22.77 3.79
C ILE A 139 -18.00 -21.77 3.61
#